data_AF-A0A1S8AQR5-F1
#
_entry.id   AF-A0A1S8AQR5-F1
#
_cell.length_a   1.000
_cell.length_b   1.000
_cell.length_c   1.000
_cell.angle_alpha   90.00
_cell.angle_beta   90.00
_cell.angle_gamma   90.00
#
_symmetry.space_group_name_H-M   'P 1'
#
loop_
_entity.id
_entity.type
_entity.pdbx_description
1 polymer ?
#
loop_
_entity_poly.entity_id
_entity_poly.type
_entity_poly.pdbx_seq_one_letter_code
_entity_poly.pdbx_strand_id
1 'polypeptide(L)'
;MQADLRALVDAHDMQEHGDEEADALSDIDDEVWEYLGDRFAVAGPPETCRERLRSLEDLGVDHVMCLFPPDRVAENERFHEAVFAGTDLVP
;
A
#
# COMPACT_ATOMS: atom_id res chain seq x y z
N MET A 1 0.53 -33.91 -5.88
CA MET A 1 0.22 -33.08 -4.70
C MET A 1 1.44 -32.76 -3.86
N GLN A 2 2.14 -33.72 -3.25
CA GLN A 2 3.33 -33.44 -2.43
C GLN A 2 4.57 -33.04 -3.26
N ALA A 3 4.73 -33.61 -4.46
CA ALA A 3 5.78 -33.23 -5.40
C ALA A 3 5.55 -31.83 -5.98
N ASP A 4 4.29 -31.48 -6.29
CA ASP A 4 3.93 -30.15 -6.81
C ASP A 4 4.13 -29.05 -5.75
N LEU A 5 3.80 -29.35 -4.48
CA LEU A 5 4.04 -28.43 -3.36
C LEU A 5 5.54 -28.20 -3.13
N ARG A 6 6.34 -29.25 -3.30
CA ARG A 6 7.80 -29.17 -3.17
C ARG A 6 8.43 -28.39 -4.33
N ALA A 7 7.95 -28.61 -5.55
CA ALA A 7 8.35 -27.80 -6.70
C ALA A 7 8.00 -26.32 -6.53
N LEU A 8 6.84 -26.02 -5.93
CA LEU A 8 6.44 -24.64 -5.63
C LEU A 8 7.39 -23.99 -4.60
N VAL A 9 7.78 -24.71 -3.56
CA VAL A 9 8.74 -24.24 -2.53
C VAL A 9 10.15 -24.10 -3.09
N ASP A 10 10.59 -25.05 -3.92
CA ASP A 10 11.92 -25.02 -4.55
C ASP A 10 12.03 -23.93 -5.63
N ALA A 11 10.91 -23.56 -6.27
CA ALA A 11 10.81 -22.45 -7.21
C ALA A 11 10.56 -21.10 -6.51
N HIS A 12 10.03 -21.12 -5.28
CA HIS A 12 9.91 -19.92 -4.45
C HIS A 12 11.29 -19.61 -3.86
N ASP A 13 12.06 -18.81 -4.58
CA ASP A 13 13.31 -18.28 -4.05
C ASP A 13 12.99 -17.31 -2.89
N MET A 14 13.16 -17.80 -1.65
CA MET A 14 13.01 -17.01 -0.43
C MET A 14 14.24 -16.15 -0.14
N GLN A 15 15.29 -16.26 -0.94
CA GLN A 15 16.58 -15.60 -0.73
C GLN A 15 16.54 -14.13 -1.17
N GLU A 16 15.66 -13.78 -2.11
CA GLU A 16 15.36 -12.40 -2.55
C GLU A 16 14.04 -11.84 -1.96
N HIS A 17 13.36 -12.61 -1.11
CA HIS A 17 12.12 -12.15 -0.46
C HIS A 17 12.43 -11.08 0.58
N GLY A 18 12.09 -9.84 0.27
CA GLY A 18 12.31 -8.69 1.14
C GLY A 18 13.72 -8.11 1.03
N ASP A 19 14.36 -8.24 -0.14
CA ASP A 19 15.57 -7.45 -0.43
C ASP A 19 15.24 -5.95 -0.31
N GLU A 20 15.71 -5.33 0.77
CA GLU A 20 15.52 -3.91 1.05
C GLU A 20 16.31 -3.02 0.08
N GLU A 21 17.27 -3.58 -0.67
CA GLU A 21 18.02 -2.89 -1.73
C GLU A 21 17.39 -3.08 -3.12
N ALA A 22 16.42 -3.99 -3.28
CA ALA A 22 15.71 -4.15 -4.53
C ALA A 22 14.81 -2.92 -4.79
N ASP A 23 15.10 -2.20 -5.87
CA ASP A 23 14.20 -1.18 -6.40
C ASP A 23 13.04 -1.85 -7.15
N ALA A 24 12.22 -2.61 -6.41
CA ALA A 24 11.04 -3.26 -6.98
C ALA A 24 10.07 -2.25 -7.63
N LEU A 25 10.20 -0.97 -7.30
CA LEU A 25 9.42 0.10 -7.89
C LEU A 25 9.87 0.44 -9.31
N SER A 26 11.16 0.29 -9.65
CA SER A 26 11.66 0.59 -10.99
C SER A 26 11.29 -0.46 -12.04
N ASP A 27 10.90 -1.67 -11.61
CA ASP A 27 10.60 -2.80 -12.49
C ASP A 27 9.09 -3.05 -12.69
N ILE A 28 8.22 -2.30 -12.00
CA ILE A 28 6.77 -2.41 -12.13
C ILE A 28 6.28 -1.41 -13.17
N ASP A 29 5.66 -1.93 -14.23
CA ASP A 29 4.99 -1.13 -15.25
C ASP A 29 3.89 -0.23 -14.64
N ASP A 30 3.75 0.99 -15.15
CA ASP A 30 2.78 1.99 -14.66
C ASP A 30 1.35 1.44 -14.60
N GLU A 31 0.92 0.63 -15.58
CA GLU A 31 -0.43 0.03 -15.58
C GLU A 31 -0.62 -0.96 -14.42
N VAL A 32 0.43 -1.72 -14.10
CA VAL A 32 0.42 -2.66 -12.97
C VAL A 32 0.42 -1.88 -11.66
N TRP A 33 1.18 -0.79 -11.58
CA TRP A 33 1.18 0.10 -10.42
C TRP A 33 -0.20 0.71 -10.17
N GLU A 34 -0.85 1.23 -11.21
CA GLU A 34 -2.21 1.76 -11.13
C GLU A 34 -3.21 0.69 -10.69
N TYR A 35 -3.14 -0.52 -11.26
CA TYR A 35 -4.00 -1.64 -10.86
C TYR A 35 -3.82 -2.03 -9.39
N LEU A 36 -2.58 -2.14 -8.93
CA LEU A 36 -2.29 -2.51 -7.55
C LEU A 36 -2.71 -1.39 -6.58
N GLY A 37 -2.41 -0.15 -6.93
CA GLY A 37 -2.75 1.04 -6.15
C GLY A 37 -4.25 1.26 -6.03
N ASP A 38 -5.03 1.05 -7.09
CA ASP A 38 -6.49 1.18 -7.06
C ASP A 38 -7.18 0.09 -6.22
N ARG A 39 -6.67 -1.14 -6.28
CA ARG A 39 -7.37 -2.31 -5.74
C ARG A 39 -6.96 -2.70 -4.33
N PHE A 40 -5.71 -2.42 -3.94
CA PHE A 40 -5.13 -2.90 -2.69
C PHE A 40 -4.62 -1.78 -1.77
N ALA A 41 -4.71 -0.52 -2.19
CA ALA A 41 -4.23 0.61 -1.40
C ALA A 41 -5.19 1.81 -1.44
N VAL A 42 -5.00 2.72 -0.49
CA VAL A 42 -5.51 4.09 -0.59
C VAL A 42 -4.34 4.95 -1.05
N ALA A 43 -4.22 5.14 -2.36
CA ALA A 43 -3.12 5.86 -2.98
C ALA A 43 -3.60 6.84 -4.06
N GLY A 44 -2.82 7.89 -4.30
CA GLY A 44 -3.11 8.92 -5.28
C GLY A 44 -3.16 10.34 -4.69
N PRO A 45 -3.79 11.29 -5.39
CA PRO A 45 -3.95 12.66 -4.91
C PRO A 45 -4.70 12.73 -3.57
N PRO A 46 -4.46 13.77 -2.74
CA PRO A 46 -5.07 13.88 -1.42
C PRO A 46 -6.60 13.78 -1.44
N GLU A 47 -7.25 14.39 -2.42
CA GLU A 47 -8.71 14.36 -2.61
C GLU A 47 -9.22 12.94 -2.81
N THR A 48 -8.56 12.15 -3.65
CA THR A 48 -8.90 10.74 -3.89
C THR A 48 -8.70 9.90 -2.63
N CYS A 49 -7.64 10.15 -1.87
CA CYS A 49 -7.43 9.49 -0.58
C CYS A 49 -8.56 9.80 0.40
N ARG A 50 -9.00 11.06 0.50
CA ARG A 50 -10.14 11.45 1.36
C ARG A 50 -11.43 10.77 0.94
N GLU A 51 -11.74 10.73 -0.36
CA GLU A 51 -12.95 10.07 -0.87
C GLU A 51 -12.98 8.57 -0.55
N ARG A 52 -11.85 7.88 -0.71
CA ARG A 52 -11.72 6.45 -0.35
C ARG A 52 -11.84 6.24 1.16
N LEU A 53 -11.20 7.08 1.97
CA LEU A 53 -11.31 7.01 3.43
C LEU A 53 -12.75 7.21 3.93
N ARG A 54 -13.48 8.18 3.38
CA ARG A 54 -14.92 8.35 3.68
C ARG A 54 -15.74 7.14 3.29
N SER A 55 -15.45 6.55 2.13
CA SER A 55 -16.14 5.33 1.69
C SER A 55 -15.89 4.16 2.64
N LEU A 56 -14.70 4.08 3.27
CA LEU A 56 -14.40 3.09 4.30
C LEU A 56 -15.14 3.38 5.61
N GLU A 57 -15.20 4.65 6.04
CA GLU A 57 -15.97 5.08 7.20
C GLU A 57 -17.47 4.77 7.04
N ASP A 58 -18.04 5.03 5.86
CA ASP A 58 -19.44 4.69 5.52
C ASP A 58 -19.73 3.18 5.58
N LEU A 59 -18.69 2.35 5.41
CA LEU A 59 -18.77 0.89 5.55
C LEU A 59 -18.55 0.42 7.01
N GLY A 60 -18.28 1.34 7.93
CA GLY A 60 -18.04 1.05 9.35
C GLY A 60 -16.59 0.69 9.68
N VAL A 61 -15.62 1.13 8.88
CA VAL A 61 -14.20 1.02 9.25
C VAL A 61 -13.87 2.13 10.23
N ASP A 62 -13.56 1.75 11.47
CA ASP A 62 -13.28 2.72 12.55
C ASP A 62 -11.83 3.21 12.60
N HIS A 63 -10.89 2.47 12.01
CA HIS A 63 -9.45 2.73 12.08
C HIS A 63 -8.73 2.35 10.79
N VAL A 64 -7.77 3.18 10.37
CA VAL A 64 -6.86 2.88 9.26
C VAL A 64 -5.40 2.95 9.70
N MET A 65 -4.58 2.04 9.17
CA MET A 65 -3.14 2.05 9.39
C MET A 65 -2.43 2.57 8.15
N CYS A 66 -1.71 3.68 8.29
CA CYS A 66 -0.92 4.27 7.21
C CYS A 66 0.49 3.69 7.21
N LEU A 67 0.91 3.10 6.09
CA LEU A 67 2.22 2.47 5.92
C LEU A 67 2.95 3.12 4.74
N PHE A 68 4.07 3.80 5.03
CA PHE A 68 4.89 4.50 4.03
C PHE A 68 6.36 4.06 4.08
N PRO A 69 6.72 2.93 3.46
CA PRO A 69 8.14 2.60 3.27
C PRO A 69 8.80 3.52 2.22
N PRO A 70 10.11 3.83 2.33
CA PRO A 70 11.01 3.50 3.44
C PRO A 70 11.00 4.54 4.59
N ASP A 71 10.79 5.84 4.31
CA ASP A 71 10.79 6.90 5.33
C ASP A 71 9.39 7.13 5.92
N ARG A 72 9.10 6.36 6.97
CA ARG A 72 7.78 6.31 7.59
C ARG A 72 7.36 7.59 8.29
N VAL A 73 8.29 8.43 8.76
CA VAL A 73 7.93 9.58 9.61
C VAL A 73 7.59 10.78 8.73
N ALA A 74 8.49 11.15 7.83
CA ALA A 74 8.28 12.32 6.97
C ALA A 74 7.09 12.13 6.02
N GLU A 75 6.86 10.90 5.55
CA GLU A 75 5.70 10.59 4.69
C GLU A 75 4.40 10.53 5.51
N ASN A 76 4.41 10.03 6.75
CA ASN A 76 3.22 10.11 7.62
C ASN A 76 2.82 11.55 7.91
N GLU A 77 3.78 12.42 8.24
CA GLU A 77 3.50 13.84 8.49
C GLU A 77 2.93 14.53 7.25
N ARG A 78 3.53 14.29 6.08
CA ARG A 78 3.05 14.82 4.80
C ARG A 78 1.66 14.31 4.45
N PHE A 79 1.40 13.02 4.64
CA PHE A 79 0.08 12.44 4.43
C PHE A 79 -0.95 13.01 5.40
N HIS A 80 -0.57 13.18 6.67
CA HIS A 80 -1.44 13.78 7.67
C HIS A 80 -1.87 15.20 7.28
N GLU A 81 -0.90 16.05 6.95
CA GLU A 81 -1.16 17.42 6.54
C GLU A 81 -1.96 17.48 5.24
N ALA A 82 -1.61 16.65 4.25
CA ALA A 82 -2.28 16.70 2.96
C ALA A 82 -3.70 16.11 3.00
N VAL A 83 -3.94 15.05 3.76
CA VAL A 83 -5.20 14.28 3.68
C VAL A 83 -6.15 14.61 4.82
N PHE A 84 -5.65 14.68 6.06
CA PHE A 84 -6.49 14.81 7.25
C PHE A 84 -6.65 16.26 7.73
N ALA A 85 -5.65 17.13 7.56
CA ALA A 85 -5.72 18.49 8.07
C ALA A 85 -6.92 19.27 7.49
N GLY A 86 -7.72 19.87 8.37
CA GLY A 86 -8.91 20.63 8.00
C GLY A 86 -10.11 19.78 7.55
N THR A 87 -10.04 18.46 7.71
CA THR A 87 -11.15 17.54 7.46
C THR A 87 -11.75 17.02 8.76
N ASP A 88 -12.92 16.40 8.66
CA ASP A 88 -13.61 15.67 9.73
C ASP A 88 -13.22 14.18 9.80
N LEU A 89 -12.37 13.71 8.89
CA LEU A 89 -11.89 12.34 8.87
C LEU A 89 -11.06 12.05 10.12
N VAL A 90 -11.42 10.97 10.81
CA VAL A 90 -10.66 10.47 11.96
C VAL A 90 -9.81 9.27 11.48
N PRO A 91 -8.48 9.31 11.65
CA PRO A 91 -7.60 8.19 11.30
C PRO A 91 -7.82 6.95 12.19
#